data_AF-G4FNQ1-F1
#
_entry.id   AF-G4FNQ1-F1
#
_cell.length_a   1.000
_cell.length_b   1.000
_cell.length_c   1.000
_cell.angle_alpha   90.00
_cell.angle_beta   90.00
_cell.angle_gamma   90.00
#
_symmetry.space_group_name_H-M   'P 1'
#
loop_
_entity.id
_entity.type
_entity.pdbx_description
1 polymer ?
#
loop_
_entity_poly.entity_id
_entity_poly.type
_entity_poly.pdbx_seq_one_letter_code
_entity_poly.pdbx_strand_id
1 'polypeptide(L)'
;MTISSRAFRFRRGVITVALASSAAVVLSACGSKSVPVNTSQGEAINRLEKRLEQLERQLAEQLPAPSDNSNKVPAGPVSSITLRTGTADDRLRIYWADGTRSDLPCTQEQNTWACG
;
A
#
# COMPACT_ATOMS: atom_id res chain seq x y z
N MET A 1 25.82 -72.22 -41.97
CA MET A 1 25.53 -71.21 -40.93
C MET A 1 24.09 -71.40 -40.46
N THR A 2 23.91 -71.62 -39.15
CA THR A 2 22.77 -71.23 -38.28
C THR A 2 21.34 -71.62 -38.72
N ILE A 3 20.65 -72.58 -38.06
CA ILE A 3 19.85 -72.45 -36.80
C ILE A 3 18.81 -71.32 -36.91
N SER A 4 17.52 -71.43 -36.61
CA SER A 4 16.59 -72.51 -36.24
C SER A 4 15.25 -71.79 -36.01
N SER A 5 14.16 -72.41 -36.47
CA SER A 5 12.81 -72.47 -35.87
C SER A 5 12.11 -71.21 -35.34
N ARG A 6 10.91 -71.00 -35.89
CA ARG A 6 9.62 -70.78 -35.20
C ARG A 6 9.63 -69.83 -33.98
N ALA A 7 8.89 -68.73 -34.08
CA ALA A 7 7.78 -68.48 -33.15
C ALA A 7 6.93 -67.32 -33.64
N PHE A 8 5.65 -67.49 -33.37
CA PHE A 8 4.51 -66.75 -33.85
C PHE A 8 4.37 -65.39 -33.15
N ARG A 9 4.11 -64.38 -33.97
CA ARG A 9 3.44 -63.09 -33.68
C ARG A 9 3.76 -62.44 -32.34
N PHE A 10 4.71 -61.52 -32.37
CA PHE A 10 4.89 -60.51 -31.35
C PHE A 10 4.77 -59.11 -31.98
N ARG A 11 3.91 -58.29 -31.37
CA ARG A 11 3.98 -56.83 -31.25
C ARG A 11 4.71 -56.06 -32.36
N ARG A 12 3.99 -55.11 -32.99
CA ARG A 12 4.32 -53.68 -32.90
C ARG A 12 3.39 -52.87 -33.81
N GLY A 13 2.42 -52.23 -33.19
CA GLY A 13 1.66 -51.12 -33.77
C GLY A 13 1.37 -50.12 -32.66
N VAL A 14 2.45 -49.62 -32.03
CA VAL A 14 2.38 -48.51 -31.08
C VAL A 14 2.32 -47.24 -31.91
N ILE A 15 1.13 -46.65 -32.04
CA ILE A 15 0.98 -45.21 -32.24
C ILE A 15 0.73 -44.62 -30.86
N THR A 16 1.83 -44.17 -30.26
CA THR A 16 1.94 -43.06 -29.31
C THR A 16 1.13 -41.84 -29.79
N VAL A 17 0.43 -41.01 -29.01
CA VAL A 17 0.54 -40.65 -27.59
C VAL A 17 -0.71 -39.84 -27.18
N ALA A 18 -1.20 -40.14 -25.96
CA ALA A 18 -1.87 -39.29 -24.94
C ALA A 18 -3.19 -38.56 -25.28
N LEU A 19 -4.25 -38.59 -24.47
CA LEU A 19 -4.42 -38.74 -23.01
C LEU A 19 -5.61 -39.72 -22.74
N ALA A 20 -5.48 -40.83 -22.01
CA ALA A 20 -5.46 -40.95 -20.54
C ALA A 20 -6.49 -40.01 -19.86
N SER A 21 -7.43 -40.40 -19.03
CA SER A 21 -7.71 -41.64 -18.30
C SER A 21 -8.93 -41.28 -17.44
N SER A 22 -9.81 -42.25 -17.22
CA SER A 22 -10.89 -42.18 -16.24
C SER A 22 -10.37 -41.71 -14.88
N ALA A 23 -10.89 -40.60 -14.35
CA ALA A 23 -10.61 -40.16 -12.99
C ALA A 23 -11.80 -39.41 -12.38
N ALA A 24 -12.56 -40.18 -11.60
CA ALA A 24 -13.17 -39.82 -10.32
C ALA A 24 -13.98 -38.51 -10.20
N VAL A 25 -15.29 -38.70 -10.06
CA VAL A 25 -16.19 -37.83 -9.31
C VAL A 25 -15.64 -37.66 -7.89
N VAL A 26 -15.01 -36.52 -7.58
CA VAL A 26 -14.75 -36.08 -6.21
C VAL A 26 -15.02 -34.58 -6.10
N LEU A 27 -16.30 -34.23 -6.00
CA LEU A 27 -16.74 -32.91 -5.53
C LEU A 27 -17.55 -33.09 -4.25
N SER A 28 -16.92 -33.67 -3.22
CA SER A 28 -17.52 -33.87 -1.91
C SER A 28 -16.54 -33.50 -0.80
N ALA A 29 -16.08 -32.24 -0.75
CA ALA A 29 -15.38 -31.72 0.43
C ALA A 29 -15.31 -30.18 0.46
N CYS A 30 -16.43 -29.48 0.33
CA CYS A 30 -16.52 -28.14 0.92
C CYS A 30 -17.03 -28.29 2.36
N GLY A 31 -16.20 -28.95 3.18
CA GLY A 31 -16.37 -28.93 4.62
C GLY A 31 -15.94 -27.55 5.11
N SER A 32 -16.88 -26.74 5.55
CA SER A 32 -16.63 -25.51 6.30
C SER A 32 -15.90 -25.87 7.59
N LYS A 33 -14.57 -25.96 7.51
CA LYS A 33 -13.70 -26.02 8.68
C LYS A 33 -13.82 -24.68 9.37
N SER A 34 -14.62 -24.62 10.43
CA SER A 34 -14.56 -23.53 11.40
C SER A 34 -13.13 -23.54 11.96
N VAL A 35 -12.33 -22.55 11.54
CA VAL A 35 -11.01 -22.30 12.11
C VAL A 35 -11.24 -22.02 13.59
N PRO A 36 -10.62 -22.79 14.52
CA PRO A 36 -10.69 -22.45 15.92
C PRO A 36 -10.05 -21.07 16.08
N VAL A 37 -10.84 -20.10 16.52
CA VAL A 37 -10.34 -18.78 16.91
C VAL A 37 -9.40 -19.02 18.08
N ASN A 38 -8.10 -19.07 17.79
CA ASN A 38 -7.07 -19.19 18.80
C ASN A 38 -7.19 -17.97 19.70
N THR A 39 -7.53 -18.19 20.97
CA THR A 39 -7.66 -17.15 22.02
C THR A 39 -6.44 -16.24 22.10
N SER A 40 -5.27 -16.75 21.72
CA SER A 40 -4.02 -16.00 21.59
C SER A 40 -4.06 -14.88 20.54
N GLN A 41 -4.85 -15.02 19.46
CA GLN A 41 -5.05 -13.93 18.50
C GLN A 41 -5.92 -12.82 19.10
N GLY A 42 -6.96 -13.17 19.87
CA GLY A 42 -7.79 -12.20 20.59
C GLY A 42 -6.99 -11.41 21.62
N GLU A 43 -6.10 -12.07 22.37
CA GLU A 43 -5.19 -11.39 23.30
C GLU A 43 -4.18 -10.48 22.59
N ALA A 44 -3.64 -10.91 21.44
CA ALA A 44 -2.74 -10.09 20.64
C ALA A 44 -3.44 -8.83 20.11
N ILE A 45 -4.68 -8.98 19.62
CA ILE A 45 -5.51 -7.86 19.15
C ILE A 45 -5.81 -6.90 20.31
N ASN A 46 -6.24 -7.40 21.46
CA ASN A 46 -6.55 -6.56 22.62
C ASN A 46 -5.33 -5.73 23.10
N ARG A 47 -4.13 -6.33 23.04
CA ARG A 47 -2.88 -5.61 23.36
C ARG A 47 -2.58 -4.52 22.34
N LEU A 48 -2.86 -4.75 21.06
CA LEU A 48 -2.67 -3.76 20.00
C LEU A 48 -3.66 -2.60 20.14
N GLU A 49 -4.94 -2.89 20.40
CA GLU A 49 -5.97 -1.88 20.65
C GLU A 49 -5.61 -0.98 21.83
N LYS A 50 -5.16 -1.55 22.95
CA LYS A 50 -4.71 -0.78 24.11
C LYS A 50 -3.52 0.13 23.81
N ARG A 51 -2.58 -0.34 23.00
CA ARG A 51 -1.44 0.48 22.57
C ARG A 51 -1.89 1.61 21.65
N LEU A 52 -2.78 1.33 20.70
CA LEU A 52 -3.35 2.37 19.84
C LEU A 52 -4.06 3.45 20.66
N GLU A 53 -4.91 3.06 21.61
CA GLU A 53 -5.63 4.02 22.45
C GLU A 53 -4.68 4.86 23.31
N GLN A 54 -3.58 4.28 23.79
CA GLN A 54 -2.53 5.02 24.49
C GLN A 54 -1.80 6.00 23.58
N LEU A 55 -1.45 5.59 22.35
CA LEU A 55 -0.82 6.46 21.37
C LEU A 55 -1.75 7.61 20.95
N GLU A 56 -3.03 7.32 20.72
CA GLU A 56 -4.03 8.34 20.37
C GLU A 56 -4.18 9.38 21.48
N ARG A 57 -4.22 8.95 22.75
CA ARG A 57 -4.25 9.87 23.89
C ARG A 57 -2.97 10.68 24.02
N GLN A 58 -1.80 10.05 23.85
CA GLN A 58 -0.52 10.77 23.87
C GLN A 58 -0.43 11.81 22.76
N LEU A 59 -0.89 11.47 21.56
CA LEU A 59 -0.98 12.43 20.46
C LEU A 59 -1.98 13.54 20.80
N ALA A 60 -3.17 13.22 21.31
CA ALA A 60 -4.16 14.22 21.71
C ALA A 60 -3.65 15.19 22.79
N GLU A 61 -2.82 14.72 23.73
CA GLU A 61 -2.17 15.56 24.74
C GLU A 61 -0.98 16.37 24.19
N GLN A 62 -0.32 15.86 23.15
CA GLN A 62 0.87 16.46 22.56
C GLN A 62 0.56 17.40 21.39
N LEU A 63 -0.63 17.31 20.80
CA LEU A 63 -1.15 18.34 19.91
C LEU A 63 -1.52 19.56 20.77
N PRO A 64 -0.84 20.71 20.60
CA PRO A 64 -1.33 21.94 21.23
C PRO A 64 -2.78 22.15 20.79
N ALA A 65 -3.63 22.58 21.73
CA ALA A 65 -5.01 22.99 21.45
C ALA A 65 -5.03 23.78 20.14
N PRO A 66 -5.98 23.55 19.21
CA PRO A 66 -5.99 24.19 17.91
C PRO A 66 -5.85 25.68 18.16
N SER A 67 -4.64 26.16 17.91
CA SER A 67 -4.26 27.53 18.21
C SER A 67 -5.26 28.36 17.45
N ASP A 68 -5.89 29.29 18.17
CA ASP A 68 -6.75 30.32 17.62
C ASP A 68 -6.36 30.64 16.18
N ASN A 69 -7.37 30.72 15.33
CA ASN A 69 -7.38 31.04 13.89
C ASN A 69 -6.56 32.30 13.53
N SER A 70 -5.28 32.32 13.88
CA SER A 70 -4.27 33.24 13.44
C SER A 70 -3.70 32.56 12.21
N ASN A 71 -4.37 32.89 11.11
CA ASN A 71 -4.21 32.54 9.72
C ASN A 71 -2.79 32.82 9.17
N LYS A 72 -1.71 32.47 9.90
CA LYS A 72 -0.34 32.89 9.61
C LYS A 72 0.70 31.77 9.70
N VAL A 73 0.41 30.63 10.32
CA VAL A 73 1.34 29.49 10.33
C VAL A 73 0.58 28.20 10.03
N PRO A 74 0.70 27.67 8.82
CA PRO A 74 -0.03 26.47 8.40
C PRO A 74 0.56 25.18 8.99
N ALA A 75 -0.30 24.17 9.03
CA ALA A 75 -0.11 22.93 9.77
C ALA A 75 0.79 21.95 9.00
N GLY A 76 2.10 22.01 9.24
CA GLY A 76 3.02 20.91 8.92
C GLY A 76 4.16 21.23 7.95
N PRO A 77 4.90 20.21 7.48
CA PRO A 77 6.07 20.40 6.62
C PRO A 77 5.70 20.97 5.26
N VAL A 78 6.62 21.74 4.68
CA VAL A 78 6.47 22.29 3.33
C VAL A 78 6.54 21.16 2.30
N SER A 79 5.53 21.07 1.44
CA SER A 79 5.50 20.12 0.32
C SER A 79 6.23 20.69 -0.90
N SER A 80 5.90 21.93 -1.29
CA SER A 80 6.57 22.61 -2.41
C SER A 80 6.40 24.14 -2.33
N ILE A 81 7.24 24.86 -3.07
CA ILE A 81 7.25 26.33 -3.11
C ILE A 81 7.29 26.79 -4.57
N THR A 82 6.55 27.84 -4.90
CA THR A 82 6.60 28.50 -6.21
C THR A 82 6.77 30.00 -6.02
N LEU A 83 7.81 30.57 -6.64
CA LEU A 83 8.04 32.01 -6.70
C LEU A 83 7.67 32.51 -8.09
N ARG A 84 6.77 33.49 -8.17
CA ARG A 84 6.45 34.19 -9.42
C ARG A 84 7.00 35.60 -9.35
N THR A 85 7.86 35.96 -10.29
CA THR A 85 8.51 37.27 -10.41
C THR A 85 8.30 37.85 -11.81
N GLY A 86 8.45 39.17 -11.94
CA GLY A 86 8.36 39.86 -13.23
C GLY A 86 6.92 40.10 -13.70
N THR A 87 5.96 40.07 -12.77
CA THR A 87 4.55 40.37 -13.02
C THR A 87 4.12 41.59 -12.21
N ALA A 88 2.91 42.11 -12.45
CA ALA A 88 2.35 43.19 -11.61
C ALA A 88 2.10 42.75 -10.14
N ASP A 89 2.13 41.44 -9.87
CA ASP A 89 1.87 40.85 -8.56
C ASP A 89 2.82 39.66 -8.38
N ASP A 90 4.01 40.00 -7.92
CA ASP A 90 5.05 39.07 -7.54
C ASP A 90 4.70 38.44 -6.20
N ARG A 91 4.77 37.11 -6.15
CA ARG A 91 4.24 36.35 -5.02
C ARG A 91 4.97 35.04 -4.81
N LEU A 92 5.07 34.65 -3.56
CA LEU A 92 5.57 33.37 -3.10
C LEU A 92 4.37 32.53 -2.65
N ARG A 93 4.14 31.41 -3.35
CA ARG A 93 3.14 30.43 -2.96
C ARG A 93 3.80 29.24 -2.30
N ILE A 94 3.34 28.88 -1.10
CA ILE A 94 3.78 27.71 -0.36
C ILE A 94 2.65 26.69 -0.33
N TYR A 95 2.96 25.45 -0.70
CA TYR A 95 2.06 24.31 -0.60
C TYR A 95 2.49 23.44 0.58
N TRP A 96 1.57 23.16 1.48
CA TRP A 96 1.81 22.43 2.72
C TRP A 96 1.42 20.96 2.55
N ALA A 97 1.98 20.09 3.39
CA ALA A 97 1.70 18.65 3.32
C ALA A 97 0.24 18.29 3.66
N ASP A 98 -0.47 19.16 4.36
CA ASP A 98 -1.91 19.03 4.64
C ASP A 98 -2.82 19.44 3.46
N GLY A 99 -2.22 19.90 2.35
CA GLY A 99 -2.93 20.37 1.16
C GLY A 99 -3.37 21.84 1.23
N THR A 100 -3.10 22.54 2.33
CA THR A 100 -3.34 23.99 2.41
C THR A 100 -2.30 24.76 1.59
N ARG A 101 -2.57 26.05 1.36
CA ARG A 101 -1.67 26.95 0.64
C ARG A 101 -1.56 28.31 1.32
N SER A 102 -0.37 28.90 1.24
CA SER A 102 -0.11 30.27 1.66
C SER A 102 0.36 31.10 0.46
N ASP A 103 -0.25 32.25 0.25
CA ASP A 103 0.11 33.21 -0.79
C ASP A 103 0.70 34.46 -0.10
N LEU A 104 2.00 34.69 -0.28
CA LEU A 104 2.73 35.81 0.31
C LEU A 104 3.10 36.81 -0.78
N PRO A 105 2.65 38.08 -0.70
CA PRO A 105 3.09 39.12 -1.63
C PRO A 105 4.58 39.37 -1.44
N CYS A 106 5.31 39.57 -2.54
CA CYS A 106 6.74 39.80 -2.50
C CYS A 106 7.09 41.19 -3.04
N THR A 107 8.06 41.84 -2.39
CA THR A 107 8.69 43.06 -2.88
C THR A 107 10.18 42.81 -3.12
N GLN A 108 10.73 43.49 -4.13
CA GLN A 108 12.17 43.42 -4.42
C GLN A 108 12.88 44.61 -3.78
N GLU A 109 13.74 44.34 -2.81
CA GLU A 109 14.59 45.34 -2.16
C GLU A 109 16.06 45.02 -2.46
N GLN A 110 16.72 45.88 -3.23
CA GLN A 110 18.18 45.82 -3.47
C GLN A 110 18.69 44.40 -3.79
N ASN A 111 18.04 43.72 -4.74
CA ASN A 111 18.36 42.35 -5.19
C ASN A 111 17.92 41.20 -4.24
N THR A 112 17.18 41.49 -3.17
CA THR A 112 16.58 40.49 -2.27
C THR A 112 15.05 40.54 -2.36
N TRP A 113 14.39 39.39 -2.37
CA TRP A 113 12.94 39.29 -2.31
C TRP A 113 12.48 39.15 -0.86
N ALA A 114 11.69 40.10 -0.39
CA ALA A 114 11.02 40.03 0.90
C ALA A 114 9.55 39.64 0.67
N CYS A 115 9.11 38.53 1.26
CA CYS A 115 7.74 38.02 1.11
C CYS A 115 7.12 37.81 2.50
N GLY A 116 5.94 38.36 2.78
CA GLY A 116 5.36 38.29 4.13
C GLY A 116 3.96 38.85 4.31
#